data_AF-A0A3M1UM11-F1
#
_entry.id   AF-A0A3M1UM11-F1
#
_cell.length_a   1.000
_cell.length_b   1.000
_cell.length_c   1.000
_cell.angle_alpha   90.00
_cell.angle_beta   90.00
_cell.angle_gamma   90.00
#
_symmetry.space_group_name_H-M   'P 1'
#
loop_
_entity.id
_entity.type
_entity.pdbx_description
1 polymer ?
#
loop_
_entity_poly.entity_id
_entity_poly.type
_entity_poly.pdbx_seq_one_letter_code
_entity_poly.pdbx_strand_id
1 'polypeptide(L)'
;MHRLSFRLLFLLLLCLPGGPAVAAGQAPDGARLYAQHCSACHGTNGRGGVGVPLALPDFQAVASDDYFRTTIRMGRPGRVMPAFTQLSDAEIDAIVRHIRSWNPDIRPPRYDRHPVRGDARHGHRLFLQHCARCHGRHGEGGHGTGVTFSRPRELPIIAPALNNIGFLTAAPDAMIRETLRRGRSGTPMVSFLRQGLSEQDIDDIVAYVRSFEREARRQAAARAQPNAPAILVRRSPYGLEETVENVKQAVVGKNFRLIRIQHLEDGFLPPGRVDRRQVIVYFCNFKFLYDALAIDPRVGLFLPCRVTVVEHADGSVEVMSINPRRLSAVFNNERLDEACERMRQTYEDILEEATL
;
A
#
# COMPACT_ATOMS: atom_id res chain seq x y z
N MET A 1 -54.16 65.65 -44.82
CA MET A 1 -55.32 64.76 -45.13
C MET A 1 -54.74 63.34 -45.06
N HIS A 2 -54.99 62.40 -44.14
CA HIS A 2 -56.03 62.04 -43.15
C HIS A 2 -55.31 61.60 -41.83
N ARG A 3 -55.68 62.00 -40.59
CA ARG A 3 -56.63 61.36 -39.62
C ARG A 3 -56.41 59.83 -39.49
N LEU A 4 -56.26 59.15 -38.34
CA LEU A 4 -56.77 59.27 -36.95
C LEU A 4 -56.00 58.20 -36.08
N SER A 5 -55.43 58.50 -34.91
CA SER A 5 -55.95 58.20 -33.53
C SER A 5 -55.65 56.83 -32.87
N PHE A 6 -55.14 56.94 -31.63
CA PHE A 6 -55.44 56.15 -30.40
C PHE A 6 -54.93 54.69 -30.28
N ARG A 7 -53.98 54.43 -29.37
CA ARG A 7 -54.25 53.85 -28.02
C ARG A 7 -52.96 53.47 -27.28
N LEU A 8 -52.92 53.95 -26.05
CA LEU A 8 -52.08 53.56 -24.92
C LEU A 8 -52.25 52.05 -24.64
N LEU A 9 -51.17 51.27 -24.56
CA LEU A 9 -51.17 50.01 -23.81
C LEU A 9 -49.84 49.86 -23.06
N PHE A 10 -49.94 50.14 -21.76
CA PHE A 10 -48.98 49.80 -20.73
C PHE A 10 -48.76 48.28 -20.73
N LEU A 11 -47.55 47.80 -21.03
CA LEU A 11 -47.14 46.44 -20.69
C LEU A 11 -46.13 46.52 -19.54
N LEU A 12 -46.64 46.32 -18.32
CA LEU A 12 -45.84 45.93 -17.16
C LEU A 12 -45.22 44.55 -17.46
N LEU A 13 -43.94 44.50 -17.79
CA LEU A 13 -43.18 43.25 -17.69
C LEU A 13 -42.80 43.05 -16.21
N LEU A 14 -43.42 42.03 -15.60
CA LEU A 14 -43.03 41.50 -14.30
C LEU A 14 -41.56 41.04 -14.33
N CYS A 15 -40.69 41.71 -13.58
CA CYS A 15 -39.44 41.14 -13.10
C CYS A 15 -39.77 40.02 -12.11
N LEU A 16 -39.77 38.77 -12.57
CA LEU A 16 -39.67 37.60 -11.69
C LEU A 16 -38.26 37.58 -11.08
N PRO A 17 -38.12 37.48 -9.74
CA PRO A 17 -36.82 37.38 -9.11
C PRO A 17 -36.19 36.03 -9.46
N GLY A 18 -34.97 36.07 -9.99
CA GLY A 18 -34.18 34.88 -10.26
C GLY A 18 -34.06 34.03 -9.01
N GLY A 19 -34.42 32.74 -9.15
CA GLY A 19 -34.10 31.74 -8.13
C GLY A 19 -32.60 31.70 -7.86
N PRO A 20 -32.18 31.20 -6.68
CA PRO A 20 -30.78 31.17 -6.31
C PRO A 20 -30.01 30.38 -7.38
N ALA A 21 -29.06 31.04 -8.02
CA ALA A 21 -28.08 30.36 -8.83
C ALA A 21 -27.38 29.35 -7.92
N VAL A 22 -27.58 28.06 -8.19
CA VAL A 22 -26.79 27.00 -7.59
C VAL A 22 -25.35 27.32 -7.96
N ALA A 23 -24.55 27.76 -6.98
CA ALA A 23 -23.13 27.96 -7.17
C ALA A 23 -22.55 26.64 -7.63
N ALA A 24 -22.22 26.54 -8.92
CA ALA A 24 -21.45 25.43 -9.45
C ALA A 24 -20.13 25.43 -8.68
N GLY A 25 -19.97 24.45 -7.78
CA GLY A 25 -18.74 24.30 -7.02
C GLY A 25 -17.55 24.32 -7.97
N GLN A 26 -16.57 25.20 -7.71
CA GLN A 26 -15.39 25.35 -8.56
C GLN A 26 -14.73 23.98 -8.74
N ALA A 27 -14.46 23.61 -10.00
CA ALA A 27 -13.87 22.32 -10.32
C ALA A 27 -12.55 22.12 -9.55
N PRO A 28 -12.25 20.92 -9.03
CA PRO A 28 -11.04 20.70 -8.25
C PRO A 28 -9.77 21.06 -9.05
N ASP A 29 -8.84 21.74 -8.40
CA ASP A 29 -7.54 22.11 -8.99
C ASP A 29 -6.58 20.91 -8.97
N GLY A 30 -6.44 20.28 -10.12
CA GLY A 30 -5.58 19.10 -10.30
C GLY A 30 -4.09 19.37 -10.09
N ALA A 31 -3.61 20.57 -10.42
CA ALA A 31 -2.20 20.93 -10.25
C ALA A 31 -1.87 21.09 -8.76
N ARG A 32 -2.74 21.77 -8.00
CA ARG A 32 -2.61 21.89 -6.54
C ARG A 32 -2.69 20.53 -5.85
N LEU A 33 -3.65 19.69 -6.22
CA LEU A 33 -3.79 18.34 -5.66
C LEU A 33 -2.55 17.47 -5.97
N TYR A 34 -2.04 17.51 -7.21
CA TYR A 34 -0.82 16.80 -7.58
C TYR A 34 0.39 17.29 -6.77
N ALA A 35 0.53 18.61 -6.60
CA ALA A 35 1.60 19.19 -5.80
C ALA A 35 1.56 18.68 -4.35
N GLN A 36 0.37 18.61 -3.75
CA GLN A 36 0.18 18.18 -2.36
C GLN A 36 0.40 16.67 -2.16
N HIS A 37 0.04 15.84 -3.13
CA HIS A 37 -0.07 14.39 -2.92
C HIS A 37 0.94 13.55 -3.71
N CYS A 38 1.45 14.04 -4.84
CA CYS A 38 2.18 13.21 -5.81
C CYS A 38 3.61 13.72 -6.08
N SER A 39 3.82 15.03 -6.05
CA SER A 39 5.05 15.67 -6.53
C SER A 39 6.31 15.26 -5.76
N ALA A 40 6.20 14.95 -4.45
CA ALA A 40 7.31 14.51 -3.61
C ALA A 40 7.96 13.21 -4.13
N CYS A 41 7.17 12.33 -4.76
CA CYS A 41 7.67 11.08 -5.31
C CYS A 41 7.87 11.15 -6.83
N HIS A 42 6.90 11.69 -7.57
CA HIS A 42 6.87 11.68 -9.04
C HIS A 42 7.51 12.92 -9.68
N GLY A 43 8.02 13.85 -8.86
CA GLY A 43 8.58 15.13 -9.29
C GLY A 43 7.48 16.15 -9.60
N THR A 44 7.81 17.43 -9.47
CA THR A 44 6.88 18.55 -9.76
C THR A 44 6.37 18.54 -11.20
N ASN A 45 7.21 18.10 -12.14
CA ASN A 45 6.88 18.04 -13.58
C ASN A 45 6.69 16.59 -14.07
N GLY A 46 6.39 15.65 -13.18
CA GLY A 46 6.15 14.24 -13.55
C GLY A 46 7.38 13.50 -14.09
N ARG A 47 8.58 14.06 -13.95
CA ARG A 47 9.85 13.47 -14.44
C ARG A 47 10.34 12.29 -13.62
N GLY A 48 9.60 11.90 -12.59
CA GLY A 48 9.95 10.81 -11.69
C GLY A 48 10.90 11.25 -10.58
N GLY A 49 11.60 10.27 -10.01
CA GLY A 49 12.43 10.44 -8.83
C GLY A 49 12.29 9.19 -8.00
N VAL A 50 11.71 9.30 -6.82
CA VAL A 50 11.33 8.12 -6.00
C VAL A 50 10.28 7.27 -6.71
N GLY A 51 9.29 7.93 -7.34
CA GLY A 51 8.25 7.32 -8.16
C GLY A 51 8.61 7.26 -9.64
N VAL A 52 7.80 6.52 -10.41
CA VAL A 52 7.96 6.41 -11.87
C VAL A 52 7.72 7.75 -12.58
N PRO A 53 8.40 8.00 -13.73
CA PRO A 53 8.21 9.22 -14.50
C PRO A 53 6.88 9.22 -15.28
N LEU A 54 5.89 9.92 -14.72
CA LEU A 54 4.52 10.01 -15.25
C LEU A 54 4.41 10.86 -16.53
N ALA A 55 5.38 11.75 -16.77
CA ALA A 55 5.43 12.63 -17.94
C ALA A 55 6.02 11.95 -19.19
N LEU A 56 6.49 10.70 -19.11
CA LEU A 56 7.03 10.01 -20.28
C LEU A 56 5.96 9.86 -21.38
N PRO A 57 6.23 10.32 -22.62
CA PRO A 57 5.29 10.19 -23.74
C PRO A 57 4.80 8.76 -23.96
N ASP A 58 5.72 7.79 -24.00
CA ASP A 58 5.39 6.36 -24.19
C ASP A 58 4.51 5.82 -23.06
N PHE A 59 4.75 6.27 -21.82
CA PHE A 59 3.92 5.86 -20.70
C PHE A 59 2.53 6.46 -20.82
N GLN A 60 2.39 7.73 -21.20
CA GLN A 60 1.08 8.35 -21.41
C GLN A 60 0.33 7.77 -22.61
N ALA A 61 1.03 7.33 -23.66
CA ALA A 61 0.43 6.71 -24.83
C ALA A 61 -0.17 5.32 -24.53
N VAL A 62 0.33 4.62 -23.50
CA VAL A 62 -0.13 3.29 -23.09
C VAL A 62 -0.98 3.33 -21.82
N ALA A 63 -0.77 4.30 -20.94
CA ALA A 63 -1.56 4.48 -19.73
C ALA A 63 -2.97 4.96 -20.08
N SER A 64 -4.03 4.22 -19.74
CA SER A 64 -5.40 4.71 -19.85
C SER A 64 -5.77 5.58 -18.64
N ASP A 65 -6.79 6.43 -18.78
CA ASP A 65 -7.27 7.23 -17.65
C ASP A 65 -7.84 6.34 -16.53
N ASP A 66 -8.49 5.23 -16.89
CA ASP A 66 -8.97 4.22 -15.94
C ASP A 66 -7.83 3.57 -15.14
N TYR A 67 -6.70 3.27 -15.80
CA TYR A 67 -5.51 2.79 -15.11
C TYR A 67 -5.00 3.83 -14.10
N PHE A 68 -4.95 5.10 -14.47
CA PHE A 68 -4.53 6.16 -13.54
C PHE A 68 -5.49 6.30 -12.35
N ARG A 69 -6.80 6.39 -12.61
CA ARG A 69 -7.82 6.47 -11.55
C ARG A 69 -7.72 5.30 -10.58
N THR A 70 -7.70 4.08 -11.11
CA THR A 70 -7.63 2.86 -10.30
C THR A 70 -6.32 2.79 -9.52
N THR A 71 -5.20 3.17 -10.15
CA THR A 71 -3.88 3.22 -9.50
C THR A 71 -3.83 4.26 -8.38
N ILE A 72 -4.43 5.45 -8.54
CA ILE A 72 -4.50 6.47 -7.48
C ILE A 72 -5.41 5.97 -6.34
N ARG A 73 -6.58 5.44 -6.68
CA ARG A 73 -7.57 4.96 -5.72
C ARG A 73 -7.03 3.84 -4.84
N MET A 74 -6.37 2.85 -5.43
CA MET A 74 -5.88 1.65 -4.75
C MET A 74 -4.43 1.73 -4.29
N GLY A 75 -3.65 2.65 -4.86
CA GLY A 75 -2.20 2.66 -4.69
C GLY A 75 -1.54 1.38 -5.21
N ARG A 76 -0.44 1.02 -4.55
CA ARG A 76 0.28 -0.25 -4.71
C ARG A 76 0.44 -0.88 -3.33
N PRO A 77 -0.54 -1.67 -2.84
CA PRO A 77 -0.48 -2.26 -1.49
C PRO A 77 0.82 -3.02 -1.23
N GLY A 78 1.43 -2.82 -0.06
CA GLY A 78 2.74 -3.38 0.29
C GLY A 78 3.95 -2.64 -0.33
N ARG A 79 3.71 -1.53 -1.05
CA ARG A 79 4.73 -0.71 -1.74
C ARG A 79 4.60 0.76 -1.37
N VAL A 80 5.56 1.58 -1.79
CA VAL A 80 5.66 2.99 -1.38
C VAL A 80 4.46 3.85 -1.81
N MET A 81 3.79 3.52 -2.92
CA MET A 81 2.66 4.31 -3.42
C MET A 81 1.40 3.98 -2.60
N PRO A 82 0.91 4.89 -1.73
CA PRO A 82 -0.25 4.64 -0.90
C PRO A 82 -1.55 4.68 -1.73
N ALA A 83 -2.62 4.16 -1.14
CA ALA A 83 -3.97 4.38 -1.65
C ALA A 83 -4.46 5.78 -1.25
N PHE A 84 -5.13 6.48 -2.17
CA PHE A 84 -5.73 7.79 -1.89
C PHE A 84 -7.26 7.66 -1.75
N THR A 85 -7.68 6.95 -0.71
CA THR A 85 -9.11 6.64 -0.46
C THR A 85 -9.93 7.86 -0.03
N GLN A 86 -9.26 8.90 0.47
CA GLN A 86 -9.86 10.15 0.94
C GLN A 86 -10.20 11.15 -0.18
N LEU A 87 -9.61 11.00 -1.38
CA LEU A 87 -9.90 11.89 -2.50
C LEU A 87 -11.21 11.51 -3.17
N SER A 88 -12.04 12.48 -3.53
CA SER A 88 -13.24 12.24 -4.35
C SER A 88 -12.90 11.83 -5.79
N ASP A 89 -13.86 11.25 -6.51
CA ASP A 89 -13.67 10.93 -7.94
C ASP A 89 -13.32 12.17 -8.78
N ALA A 90 -13.96 13.31 -8.48
CA ALA A 90 -13.70 14.58 -9.16
C ALA A 90 -12.27 15.11 -8.91
N GLU A 91 -11.72 14.90 -7.71
CA GLU A 91 -10.35 15.25 -7.37
C GLU A 91 -9.34 14.33 -8.06
N ILE A 92 -9.60 13.01 -8.10
CA ILE A 92 -8.76 12.07 -8.86
C ILE A 92 -8.79 12.45 -10.35
N ASP A 93 -9.96 12.73 -10.92
CA ASP A 93 -10.08 13.16 -12.31
C ASP A 93 -9.30 14.45 -12.59
N ALA A 94 -9.30 15.40 -11.65
CA ALA A 94 -8.50 16.60 -11.77
C ALA A 94 -6.99 16.30 -11.78
N ILE A 95 -6.52 15.41 -10.92
CA ILE A 95 -5.13 14.95 -10.92
C ILE A 95 -4.79 14.26 -12.25
N VAL A 96 -5.66 13.39 -12.76
CA VAL A 96 -5.44 12.72 -14.06
C VAL A 96 -5.35 13.73 -15.19
N ARG A 97 -6.24 14.73 -15.24
CA ARG A 97 -6.15 15.84 -16.22
C ARG A 97 -4.82 16.59 -16.11
N HIS A 98 -4.34 16.85 -14.90
CA HIS A 98 -3.04 17.48 -14.70
C HIS A 98 -1.89 16.61 -15.23
N ILE A 99 -1.88 15.31 -14.93
CA ILE A 99 -0.89 14.36 -15.48
C ILE A 99 -0.91 14.39 -17.01
N ARG A 100 -2.09 14.42 -17.64
CA ARG A 100 -2.25 14.51 -19.10
C ARG A 100 -1.74 15.81 -19.71
N SER A 101 -1.77 16.90 -18.95
CA SER A 101 -1.38 18.23 -19.44
C SER A 101 0.08 18.32 -19.89
N TRP A 102 0.96 17.41 -19.44
CA TRP A 102 2.36 17.38 -19.90
C TRP A 102 2.53 16.87 -21.34
N ASN A 103 1.53 16.14 -21.88
CA ASN A 103 1.55 15.60 -23.24
C ASN A 103 0.16 15.80 -23.89
N PRO A 104 -0.26 17.05 -24.15
CA PRO A 104 -1.63 17.36 -24.58
C PRO A 104 -2.01 16.73 -25.92
N ASP A 105 -1.02 16.43 -26.77
CA ASP A 105 -1.24 15.83 -28.10
C ASP A 105 -1.44 14.30 -28.04
N ILE A 106 -1.14 13.66 -26.90
CA ILE A 106 -1.29 12.23 -26.72
C ILE A 106 -2.70 11.92 -26.25
N ARG A 107 -3.50 11.30 -27.11
CA ARG A 107 -4.84 10.86 -26.76
C ARG A 107 -4.77 9.65 -25.82
N PRO A 108 -5.48 9.66 -24.67
CA PRO A 108 -5.55 8.50 -23.79
C PRO A 108 -6.10 7.25 -24.50
N PRO A 109 -5.44 6.09 -24.41
CA PRO A 109 -5.97 4.86 -24.95
C PRO A 109 -7.20 4.39 -24.17
N ARG A 110 -8.07 3.67 -24.87
CA ARG A 110 -9.16 2.89 -24.28
C ARG A 110 -8.91 1.43 -24.58
N TYR A 111 -8.92 0.60 -23.55
CA TYR A 111 -8.74 -0.83 -23.67
C TYR A 111 -10.03 -1.53 -23.26
N ASP A 112 -10.37 -2.58 -23.99
CA ASP A 112 -11.30 -3.57 -23.48
C ASP A 112 -10.62 -4.38 -22.35
N ARG A 113 -11.45 -5.06 -21.54
CA ARG A 113 -10.98 -5.91 -20.44
C ARG A 113 -11.06 -7.39 -20.78
N HIS A 114 -11.07 -7.75 -22.08
CA HIS A 114 -11.07 -9.15 -22.46
C HIS A 114 -9.69 -9.76 -22.15
N PRO A 115 -9.66 -10.94 -21.53
CA PRO A 115 -8.40 -11.65 -21.32
C PRO A 115 -7.73 -11.96 -22.66
N VAL A 116 -6.40 -11.86 -22.69
CA VAL A 116 -5.64 -12.34 -23.85
C VAL A 116 -5.57 -13.86 -23.85
N ARG A 117 -5.43 -14.46 -25.04
CA ARG A 117 -5.26 -15.91 -25.20
C ARG A 117 -3.78 -16.24 -25.32
N GLY A 118 -3.18 -16.67 -24.23
CA GLY A 118 -1.77 -17.10 -24.20
C GLY A 118 -1.54 -18.36 -23.35
N ASP A 119 -0.45 -19.06 -23.63
CA ASP A 119 0.07 -20.17 -22.83
C ASP A 119 0.94 -19.64 -21.67
N ALA A 120 0.38 -19.63 -20.46
CA ALA A 120 1.09 -19.18 -19.26
C ALA A 120 2.35 -20.02 -18.94
N ARG A 121 2.44 -21.29 -19.37
CA ARG A 121 3.65 -22.10 -19.16
C ARG A 121 4.77 -21.66 -20.08
N HIS A 122 4.45 -21.32 -21.32
CA HIS A 122 5.41 -20.72 -22.24
C HIS A 122 5.82 -19.33 -21.77
N GLY A 123 4.84 -18.50 -21.39
CA GLY A 123 5.04 -17.18 -20.83
C GLY A 123 5.96 -17.17 -19.61
N HIS A 124 5.84 -18.16 -18.73
CA HIS A 124 6.74 -18.31 -17.58
C HIS A 124 8.21 -18.47 -18.02
N ARG A 125 8.49 -19.29 -19.03
CA ARG A 125 9.87 -19.49 -19.54
C ARG A 125 10.43 -18.18 -20.10
N LEU A 126 9.64 -17.49 -20.92
CA LEU A 126 10.01 -16.20 -21.50
C LEU A 126 10.21 -15.13 -20.41
N PHE A 127 9.33 -15.10 -19.41
CA PHE A 127 9.43 -14.18 -18.29
C PHE A 127 10.73 -14.36 -17.50
N LEU A 128 11.15 -15.60 -17.23
CA LEU A 128 12.42 -15.89 -16.57
C LEU A 128 13.63 -15.43 -17.39
N GLN A 129 13.56 -15.54 -18.72
CA GLN A 129 14.64 -15.14 -19.62
C GLN A 129 14.75 -13.62 -19.78
N HIS A 130 13.62 -12.92 -19.85
CA HIS A 130 13.58 -11.52 -20.29
C HIS A 130 13.19 -10.52 -19.20
N CYS A 131 12.38 -10.93 -18.22
CA CYS A 131 11.71 -10.02 -17.29
C CYS A 131 12.24 -10.14 -15.85
N ALA A 132 12.52 -11.36 -15.41
CA ALA A 132 12.81 -11.69 -14.01
C ALA A 132 14.07 -11.00 -13.46
N ARG A 133 15.04 -10.65 -14.32
CA ARG A 133 16.23 -9.90 -13.90
C ARG A 133 15.89 -8.56 -13.27
N CYS A 134 14.85 -7.89 -13.76
CA CYS A 134 14.43 -6.61 -13.22
C CYS A 134 13.19 -6.74 -12.33
N HIS A 135 12.22 -7.55 -12.75
CA HIS A 135 10.93 -7.67 -12.07
C HIS A 135 10.90 -8.77 -10.99
N GLY A 136 11.99 -9.49 -10.75
CA GLY A 136 12.02 -10.63 -9.83
C GLY A 136 11.41 -11.89 -10.45
N ARG A 137 11.76 -13.08 -9.94
CA ARG A 137 11.32 -14.36 -10.51
C ARG A 137 9.81 -14.56 -10.38
N HIS A 138 9.18 -13.96 -9.38
CA HIS A 138 7.74 -14.02 -9.16
C HIS A 138 7.05 -12.67 -9.40
N GLY A 139 7.70 -11.77 -10.15
CA GLY A 139 7.15 -10.45 -10.42
C GLY A 139 7.17 -9.52 -9.20
N GLU A 140 8.01 -9.76 -8.19
CA GLU A 140 8.03 -8.97 -6.95
C GLU A 140 8.60 -7.55 -7.13
N GLY A 141 9.17 -7.22 -8.29
CA GLY A 141 9.81 -5.94 -8.56
C GLY A 141 11.01 -5.68 -7.66
N GLY A 142 11.32 -4.40 -7.43
CA GLY A 142 12.36 -4.02 -6.49
C GLY A 142 12.09 -4.51 -5.06
N HIS A 143 13.17 -4.73 -4.30
CA HIS A 143 13.11 -5.17 -2.91
C HIS A 143 12.30 -4.21 -2.00
N GLY A 144 11.59 -4.77 -1.02
CA GLY A 144 10.86 -3.99 0.00
C GLY A 144 9.69 -3.20 -0.59
N THR A 145 9.54 -1.95 -0.17
CA THR A 145 8.51 -1.03 -0.70
C THR A 145 8.78 -0.60 -2.15
N GLY A 146 9.88 -1.05 -2.76
CA GLY A 146 10.33 -0.63 -4.08
C GLY A 146 11.11 0.68 -4.05
N VAL A 147 11.42 1.23 -2.87
CA VAL A 147 12.34 2.37 -2.69
C VAL A 147 13.16 2.15 -1.41
N THR A 148 14.46 2.42 -1.48
CA THR A 148 15.33 2.43 -0.29
C THR A 148 15.85 3.85 -0.12
N PHE A 149 15.38 4.56 0.91
CA PHE A 149 15.85 5.94 1.18
C PHE A 149 17.31 6.00 1.62
N SER A 150 17.86 4.86 2.08
CA SER A 150 19.16 4.77 2.74
C SER A 150 20.28 4.15 1.89
N ARG A 151 20.03 3.83 0.61
CA ARG A 151 21.04 3.18 -0.24
C ARG A 151 21.15 3.86 -1.62
N PRO A 152 22.35 3.88 -2.24
CA PRO A 152 22.53 4.32 -3.61
C PRO A 152 21.60 3.53 -4.53
N ARG A 153 20.95 4.23 -5.45
CA ARG A 153 20.08 3.57 -6.43
C ARG A 153 20.96 3.04 -7.55
N GLU A 154 21.03 1.71 -7.67
CA GLU A 154 21.74 1.06 -8.78
C GLU A 154 21.07 1.33 -10.13
N LEU A 155 19.77 1.58 -10.14
CA LEU A 155 18.99 1.99 -11.31
C LEU A 155 18.23 3.28 -11.01
N PRO A 156 18.14 4.23 -11.97
CA PRO A 156 17.39 5.46 -11.80
C PRO A 156 15.88 5.20 -11.62
N ILE A 157 15.39 4.04 -12.06
CA ILE A 157 13.99 3.63 -11.96
C ILE A 157 13.92 2.18 -11.46
N ILE A 158 13.16 1.95 -10.39
CA ILE A 158 12.95 0.63 -9.82
C ILE A 158 11.80 -0.08 -10.55
N ALA A 159 12.04 -1.33 -10.94
CA ALA A 159 11.04 -2.12 -11.64
C ALA A 159 9.81 -2.36 -10.74
N PRO A 160 8.59 -2.09 -11.24
CA PRO A 160 7.38 -2.29 -10.46
C PRO A 160 7.12 -3.77 -10.17
N ALA A 161 6.48 -4.02 -9.03
CA ALA A 161 5.95 -5.33 -8.67
C ALA A 161 4.75 -5.67 -9.55
N LEU A 162 4.92 -6.64 -10.46
CA LEU A 162 3.91 -7.13 -11.39
C LEU A 162 2.91 -8.08 -10.72
N ASN A 163 3.31 -8.71 -9.60
CA ASN A 163 2.41 -9.51 -8.78
C ASN A 163 1.56 -8.66 -7.81
N ASN A 164 1.67 -7.32 -7.86
CA ASN A 164 0.92 -6.44 -6.98
C ASN A 164 -0.56 -6.37 -7.37
N ILE A 165 -1.47 -6.60 -6.41
CA ILE A 165 -2.91 -6.60 -6.70
C ILE A 165 -3.42 -5.26 -7.23
N GLY A 166 -2.86 -4.13 -6.76
CA GLY A 166 -3.23 -2.81 -7.26
C GLY A 166 -2.83 -2.63 -8.73
N PHE A 167 -1.67 -3.16 -9.12
CA PHE A 167 -1.25 -3.16 -10.52
C PHE A 167 -2.13 -4.06 -11.37
N LEU A 168 -2.32 -5.31 -10.95
CA LEU A 168 -3.10 -6.30 -11.71
C LEU A 168 -4.56 -5.87 -11.88
N THR A 169 -5.14 -5.19 -10.88
CA THR A 169 -6.50 -4.64 -10.97
C THR A 169 -6.59 -3.43 -11.91
N ALA A 170 -5.57 -2.55 -11.88
CA ALA A 170 -5.59 -1.32 -12.68
C ALA A 170 -5.22 -1.52 -14.14
N ALA A 171 -4.28 -2.42 -14.44
CA ALA A 171 -3.78 -2.65 -15.79
C ALA A 171 -4.64 -3.72 -16.48
N PRO A 172 -5.34 -3.45 -17.60
CA PRO A 172 -5.96 -4.48 -18.42
C PRO A 172 -4.92 -5.22 -19.29
N ASP A 173 -5.24 -6.41 -19.80
CA ASP A 173 -4.28 -7.25 -20.53
C ASP A 173 -3.75 -6.56 -21.77
N ALA A 174 -4.63 -5.90 -22.53
CA ALA A 174 -4.27 -5.15 -23.72
C ALA A 174 -3.25 -4.02 -23.43
N MET A 175 -3.30 -3.42 -22.23
CA MET A 175 -2.31 -2.44 -21.80
C MET A 175 -0.95 -3.08 -21.51
N ILE A 176 -0.95 -4.23 -20.82
CA ILE A 176 0.29 -4.95 -20.52
C ILE A 176 0.96 -5.40 -21.83
N ARG A 177 0.17 -5.96 -22.74
CA ARG A 177 0.57 -6.29 -24.11
C ARG A 177 1.20 -5.07 -24.79
N GLU A 178 0.51 -3.92 -24.79
CA GLU A 178 1.02 -2.72 -25.46
C GLU A 178 2.30 -2.17 -24.82
N THR A 179 2.42 -2.29 -23.50
CA THR A 179 3.66 -1.94 -22.77
C THR A 179 4.82 -2.83 -23.24
N LEU A 180 4.61 -4.14 -23.41
CA LEU A 180 5.62 -5.07 -23.90
C LEU A 180 5.97 -4.80 -25.38
N ARG A 181 4.98 -4.46 -26.20
CA ARG A 181 5.16 -4.14 -27.62
C ARG A 181 5.98 -2.88 -27.83
N ARG A 182 5.71 -1.82 -27.08
CA ARG A 182 6.36 -0.50 -27.27
C ARG A 182 7.60 -0.28 -26.41
N GLY A 183 7.64 -0.88 -25.23
CA GLY A 183 8.56 -0.49 -24.17
C GLY A 183 8.23 0.91 -23.63
N ARG A 184 9.20 1.49 -22.92
CA ARG A 184 9.16 2.85 -22.37
C ARG A 184 10.51 3.51 -22.59
N SER A 185 10.59 4.43 -23.53
CA SER A 185 11.81 5.18 -23.83
C SER A 185 12.33 5.92 -22.58
N GLY A 186 13.65 5.97 -22.43
CA GLY A 186 14.31 6.53 -21.24
C GLY A 186 14.27 5.61 -20.01
N THR A 187 13.83 4.36 -20.17
CA THR A 187 13.86 3.34 -19.11
C THR A 187 14.48 2.03 -19.61
N PRO A 188 14.90 1.12 -18.71
CA PRO A 188 15.33 -0.22 -19.10
C PRO A 188 14.22 -1.12 -19.71
N MET A 189 12.96 -0.71 -19.66
CA MET A 189 11.83 -1.46 -20.23
C MET A 189 11.76 -1.24 -21.73
N VAL A 190 12.44 -2.07 -22.51
CA VAL A 190 12.51 -1.95 -23.97
C VAL A 190 11.30 -2.58 -24.68
N SER A 191 11.15 -2.34 -25.99
CA SER A 191 10.17 -3.04 -26.84
C SER A 191 10.62 -4.47 -27.07
N PHE A 192 9.82 -5.44 -26.67
CA PHE A 192 10.15 -6.86 -26.86
C PHE A 192 9.87 -7.38 -28.26
N LEU A 193 8.96 -6.72 -29.01
CA LEU A 193 8.84 -6.95 -30.46
C LEU A 193 10.16 -6.63 -31.17
N ARG A 194 10.78 -5.49 -30.84
CA ARG A 194 12.10 -5.12 -31.40
C ARG A 194 13.24 -5.97 -30.87
N GLN A 195 13.04 -6.74 -29.79
CA GLN A 195 13.99 -7.72 -29.28
C GLN A 195 13.77 -9.13 -29.87
N GLY A 196 12.81 -9.29 -30.79
CA GLY A 196 12.58 -10.53 -31.51
C GLY A 196 11.48 -11.44 -30.93
N LEU A 197 10.74 -11.02 -29.90
CA LEU A 197 9.55 -11.74 -29.47
C LEU A 197 8.41 -11.54 -30.46
N SER A 198 7.64 -12.60 -30.70
CA SER A 198 6.41 -12.55 -31.49
C SER A 198 5.24 -11.97 -30.68
N GLU A 199 4.14 -11.64 -31.36
CA GLU A 199 2.89 -11.25 -30.69
C GLU A 199 2.36 -12.37 -29.76
N GLN A 200 2.51 -13.63 -30.16
CA GLN A 200 2.09 -14.76 -29.33
C GLN A 200 2.96 -14.90 -28.08
N ASP A 201 4.28 -14.68 -28.20
CA ASP A 201 5.18 -14.68 -27.04
C ASP A 201 4.78 -13.60 -26.02
N ILE A 202 4.37 -12.42 -26.50
CA ILE A 202 3.86 -11.34 -25.66
C ILE A 202 2.56 -11.76 -24.97
N ASP A 203 1.62 -12.38 -25.69
CA ASP A 203 0.37 -12.88 -25.12
C ASP A 203 0.59 -13.95 -24.06
N ASP A 204 1.55 -14.83 -24.28
CA ASP A 204 1.95 -15.87 -23.34
C ASP A 204 2.53 -15.25 -22.06
N ILE A 205 3.40 -14.23 -22.19
CA ILE A 205 3.93 -13.47 -21.05
C ILE A 205 2.80 -12.77 -20.28
N VAL A 206 1.85 -12.14 -20.97
CA VAL A 206 0.70 -11.49 -20.31
C VAL A 206 -0.15 -12.52 -19.57
N ALA A 207 -0.42 -13.69 -20.16
CA ALA A 207 -1.12 -14.79 -19.50
C ALA A 207 -0.37 -15.27 -18.25
N TYR A 208 0.97 -15.33 -18.29
CA TYR A 208 1.79 -15.64 -17.11
C TYR A 208 1.70 -14.55 -16.03
N VAL A 209 1.80 -13.26 -16.38
CA VAL A 209 1.66 -12.15 -15.42
C VAL A 209 0.28 -12.19 -14.75
N ARG A 210 -0.76 -12.54 -15.50
CA ARG A 210 -2.11 -12.75 -14.94
C ARG A 210 -2.25 -13.92 -13.99
N SER A 211 -1.40 -14.94 -14.11
CA SER A 211 -1.41 -16.06 -13.17
C SER A 211 -1.13 -15.63 -11.72
N PHE A 212 -0.51 -14.47 -11.52
CA PHE A 212 -0.26 -13.89 -10.20
C PHE A 212 -1.54 -13.41 -9.50
N GLU A 213 -2.62 -13.09 -10.22
CA GLU A 213 -3.81 -12.47 -9.64
C GLU A 213 -4.45 -13.30 -8.53
N ARG A 214 -4.51 -14.62 -8.71
CA ARG A 214 -5.12 -15.50 -7.71
C ARG A 214 -4.40 -15.41 -6.37
N GLU A 215 -3.07 -15.40 -6.41
CA GLU A 215 -2.27 -15.33 -5.19
C GLU A 215 -2.24 -13.92 -4.61
N ALA A 216 -2.11 -12.90 -5.47
CA ALA A 216 -2.17 -11.50 -5.07
C ALA A 216 -3.50 -11.16 -4.37
N ARG A 217 -4.63 -11.69 -4.85
CA ARG A 217 -5.95 -11.55 -4.19
C ARG A 217 -5.99 -12.24 -2.83
N ARG A 218 -5.44 -13.45 -2.71
CA ARG A 218 -5.35 -14.16 -1.43
C ARG A 218 -4.53 -13.39 -0.41
N GLN A 219 -3.35 -12.91 -0.81
CA GLN A 219 -2.47 -12.11 0.05
C GLN A 219 -3.13 -10.78 0.45
N ALA A 220 -3.78 -10.08 -0.48
CA ALA A 220 -4.51 -8.86 -0.19
C ALA A 220 -5.67 -9.09 0.79
N ALA A 221 -6.44 -10.17 0.62
CA ALA A 221 -7.50 -10.55 1.55
C ALA A 221 -6.94 -10.89 2.95
N ALA A 222 -5.79 -11.56 3.02
CA ALA A 222 -5.11 -11.83 4.28
C ALA A 222 -4.62 -10.54 4.97
N ARG A 223 -4.14 -9.54 4.24
CA ARG A 223 -3.76 -8.22 4.79
C ARG A 223 -4.97 -7.42 5.28
N ALA A 224 -6.08 -7.51 4.55
CA ALA A 224 -7.26 -6.69 4.80
C ALA A 224 -8.02 -7.06 6.08
N GLN A 225 -7.63 -8.09 6.85
CA GLN A 225 -8.36 -8.60 8.03
C GLN A 225 -8.74 -7.47 9.00
N PRO A 226 -9.96 -6.92 8.92
CA PRO A 226 -10.35 -5.74 9.69
C PRO A 226 -10.60 -6.12 11.15
N ASN A 227 -10.95 -7.40 11.37
CA ASN A 227 -11.43 -7.96 12.62
C ASN A 227 -10.34 -8.69 13.43
N ALA A 228 -9.10 -8.77 12.93
CA ALA A 228 -8.01 -9.30 13.74
C ALA A 228 -7.76 -8.34 14.92
N PRO A 229 -7.71 -8.85 16.17
CA PRO A 229 -7.62 -7.99 17.34
C PRO A 229 -6.29 -7.24 17.36
N ALA A 230 -6.31 -5.99 17.82
CA ALA A 230 -5.11 -5.15 17.96
C ALA A 230 -4.12 -5.69 19.00
N ILE A 231 -4.64 -6.47 19.94
CA ILE A 231 -3.92 -7.09 21.04
C ILE A 231 -4.21 -8.59 21.05
N LEU A 232 -3.20 -9.38 21.39
CA LEU A 232 -3.34 -10.78 21.72
C LEU A 232 -3.53 -10.87 23.23
N VAL A 233 -4.54 -11.62 23.67
CA VAL A 233 -4.88 -11.78 25.09
C VAL A 233 -5.13 -13.25 25.39
N ARG A 234 -4.63 -13.70 26.54
CA ARG A 234 -4.91 -15.01 27.14
C ARG A 234 -5.15 -14.85 28.63
N ARG A 235 -6.10 -15.61 29.16
CA ARG A 235 -6.28 -15.75 30.61
C ARG A 235 -5.30 -16.81 31.11
N SER A 236 -4.60 -16.51 32.19
CA SER A 236 -3.73 -17.46 32.88
C SER A 236 -4.54 -18.25 33.92
N PRO A 237 -4.33 -19.56 34.06
CA PRO A 237 -4.85 -20.34 35.18
C PRO A 237 -4.06 -20.11 36.48
N TYR A 238 -2.91 -19.43 36.39
CA TYR A 238 -1.97 -19.21 37.49
C TYR A 238 -2.11 -17.82 38.11
N GLY A 239 -1.52 -17.64 39.30
CA GLY A 239 -1.37 -16.34 39.94
C GLY A 239 -0.40 -15.42 39.19
N LEU A 240 -0.34 -14.14 39.56
CA LEU A 240 0.46 -13.13 38.86
C LEU A 240 1.96 -13.48 38.81
N GLU A 241 2.57 -13.81 39.96
CA GLU A 241 4.01 -14.07 40.06
C GLU A 241 4.41 -15.31 39.24
N GLU A 242 3.63 -16.39 39.33
CA GLU A 242 3.84 -17.62 38.55
C GLU A 242 3.67 -17.36 37.06
N THR A 243 2.63 -16.61 36.66
CA THR A 243 2.41 -16.23 35.26
C THR A 243 3.59 -15.41 34.71
N VAL A 244 4.14 -14.48 35.50
CA VAL A 244 5.31 -13.69 35.10
C VAL A 244 6.54 -14.59 34.92
N GLU A 245 6.74 -15.58 35.79
CA GLU A 245 7.84 -16.54 35.64
C GLU A 245 7.65 -17.41 34.40
N ASN A 246 6.45 -17.92 34.15
CA ASN A 246 6.14 -18.71 32.97
C ASN A 246 6.37 -17.91 31.68
N VAL A 247 5.97 -16.63 31.63
CA VAL A 247 6.29 -15.74 30.50
C VAL A 247 7.79 -15.61 30.32
N LYS A 248 8.57 -15.44 31.39
CA LYS A 248 10.04 -15.33 31.30
C LYS A 248 10.66 -16.61 30.70
N GLN A 249 10.21 -17.78 31.15
CA GLN A 249 10.69 -19.06 30.65
C GLN A 249 10.33 -19.26 29.18
N ALA A 250 9.06 -19.01 28.80
CA ALA A 250 8.60 -19.13 27.42
C ALA A 250 9.37 -18.18 26.47
N VAL A 251 9.62 -16.93 26.90
CA VAL A 251 10.44 -15.96 26.15
C VAL A 251 11.86 -16.50 25.91
N VAL A 252 12.51 -17.02 26.95
CA VAL A 252 13.86 -17.59 26.83
C VAL A 252 13.86 -18.85 25.97
N GLY A 253 12.86 -19.72 26.11
CA GLY A 253 12.66 -20.93 25.31
C GLY A 253 12.52 -20.64 23.81
N LYS A 254 11.96 -19.48 23.45
CA LYS A 254 11.90 -18.99 22.06
C LYS A 254 13.16 -18.26 21.59
N ASN A 255 14.26 -18.36 22.34
CA ASN A 255 15.55 -17.73 22.05
C ASN A 255 15.48 -16.19 22.02
N PHE A 256 14.73 -15.59 22.96
CA PHE A 256 14.76 -14.15 23.22
C PHE A 256 15.49 -13.90 24.54
N ARG A 257 16.19 -12.76 24.59
CA ARG A 257 16.83 -12.28 25.82
C ARG A 257 15.88 -11.35 26.56
N LEU A 258 15.71 -11.59 27.86
CA LEU A 258 15.03 -10.65 28.76
C LEU A 258 15.85 -9.35 28.84
N ILE A 259 15.19 -8.22 28.59
CA ILE A 259 15.80 -6.89 28.61
C ILE A 259 15.52 -6.19 29.93
N ARG A 260 14.26 -6.17 30.35
CA ARG A 260 13.82 -5.53 31.59
C ARG A 260 12.49 -6.12 32.04
N ILE A 261 12.29 -6.27 33.35
CA ILE A 261 10.98 -6.53 33.96
C ILE A 261 10.69 -5.36 34.88
N GLN A 262 9.50 -4.79 34.79
CA GLN A 262 9.09 -3.69 35.67
C GLN A 262 7.56 -3.69 35.83
N HIS A 263 7.06 -3.02 36.84
CA HIS A 263 5.64 -2.70 36.94
C HIS A 263 5.28 -1.55 35.99
N LEU A 264 4.03 -1.51 35.53
CA LEU A 264 3.57 -0.50 34.59
C LEU A 264 3.82 0.93 35.10
N GLU A 265 3.62 1.15 36.40
CA GLU A 265 3.73 2.46 37.03
C GLU A 265 5.13 2.80 37.55
N ASP A 266 6.12 1.91 37.35
CA ASP A 266 7.50 2.17 37.76
C ASP A 266 8.04 3.43 37.06
N GLY A 267 8.46 4.41 37.87
CA GLY A 267 8.94 5.71 37.41
C GLY A 267 7.85 6.79 37.25
N PHE A 268 6.56 6.42 37.30
CA PHE A 268 5.45 7.37 37.34
C PHE A 268 5.04 7.73 38.77
N LEU A 269 5.15 6.78 39.70
CA LEU A 269 4.79 6.94 41.11
C LEU A 269 5.98 6.69 42.04
N PRO A 270 5.99 7.30 43.24
CA PRO A 270 6.99 7.00 44.27
C PRO A 270 7.00 5.52 44.65
N PRO A 271 8.17 4.96 45.04
CA PRO A 271 8.26 3.61 45.57
C PRO A 271 7.27 3.41 46.73
N GLY A 272 6.38 2.42 46.62
CA GLY A 272 5.31 2.13 47.60
C GLY A 272 3.90 2.53 47.17
N ARG A 273 3.75 3.31 46.08
CA ARG A 273 2.44 3.64 45.48
C ARG A 273 2.17 2.95 44.14
N VAL A 274 3.16 2.25 43.60
CA VAL A 274 3.09 1.50 42.34
C VAL A 274 2.14 0.31 42.50
N ASP A 275 1.16 0.19 41.62
CA ASP A 275 0.33 -1.01 41.50
C ASP A 275 1.18 -2.19 41.04
N ARG A 276 1.36 -3.17 41.93
CA ARG A 276 2.15 -4.37 41.66
C ARG A 276 1.42 -5.41 40.81
N ARG A 277 0.13 -5.22 40.55
CA ARG A 277 -0.69 -6.15 39.75
C ARG A 277 -0.47 -6.06 38.25
N GLN A 278 0.36 -5.13 37.79
CA GLN A 278 0.58 -4.87 36.37
C GLN A 278 2.08 -4.93 36.07
N VAL A 279 2.54 -6.03 35.47
CA VAL A 279 3.96 -6.29 35.21
C VAL A 279 4.21 -6.35 33.70
N ILE A 280 5.28 -5.70 33.24
CA ILE A 280 5.71 -5.74 31.85
C ILE A 280 7.04 -6.48 31.75
N VAL A 281 7.07 -7.51 30.90
CA VAL A 281 8.26 -8.26 30.53
C VAL A 281 8.73 -7.76 29.16
N TYR A 282 9.86 -7.07 29.12
CA TYR A 282 10.51 -6.60 27.90
C TYR A 282 11.57 -7.60 27.46
N PHE A 283 11.59 -7.94 26.18
CA PHE A 283 12.50 -8.95 25.63
C PHE A 283 12.88 -8.66 24.17
N CYS A 284 13.95 -9.29 23.70
CA CYS A 284 14.46 -9.05 22.34
C CYS A 284 15.20 -10.26 21.79
N ASN A 285 14.99 -10.52 20.50
CA ASN A 285 15.85 -11.37 19.69
C ASN A 285 16.64 -10.44 18.76
N PHE A 286 17.94 -10.28 19.00
CA PHE A 286 18.75 -9.30 18.29
C PHE A 286 18.90 -9.60 16.80
N LYS A 287 18.88 -10.88 16.40
CA LYS A 287 18.92 -11.27 15.00
C LYS A 287 17.63 -10.83 14.29
N PHE A 288 16.47 -11.19 14.86
CA PHE A 288 15.18 -10.76 14.32
C PHE A 288 15.08 -9.24 14.26
N LEU A 289 15.50 -8.54 15.32
CA LEU A 289 15.54 -7.09 15.39
C LEU A 289 16.37 -6.49 14.23
N TYR A 290 17.59 -6.99 14.05
CA TYR A 290 18.47 -6.54 12.96
C TYR A 290 17.83 -6.78 11.58
N ASP A 291 17.28 -7.97 11.36
CA ASP A 291 16.63 -8.33 10.11
C ASP A 291 15.40 -7.44 9.83
N ALA A 292 14.59 -7.15 10.85
CA ALA A 292 13.39 -6.31 10.73
C ALA A 292 13.72 -4.84 10.48
N LEU A 293 14.71 -4.27 11.20
CA LEU A 293 15.17 -2.90 10.98
C LEU A 293 15.83 -2.72 9.61
N ALA A 294 16.47 -3.77 9.07
CA ALA A 294 17.02 -3.76 7.72
C ALA A 294 15.91 -3.77 6.64
N ILE A 295 14.72 -4.29 6.94
CA ILE A 295 13.54 -4.21 6.06
C ILE A 295 12.90 -2.82 6.14
N ASP A 296 12.67 -2.32 7.35
CA ASP A 296 12.08 -1.00 7.57
C ASP A 296 12.53 -0.43 8.94
N PRO A 297 13.27 0.70 8.97
CA PRO A 297 13.75 1.27 10.22
C PRO A 297 12.62 1.78 11.13
N ARG A 298 11.42 2.03 10.58
CA ARG A 298 10.26 2.47 11.38
C ARG A 298 9.78 1.41 12.38
N VAL A 299 10.20 0.15 12.21
CA VAL A 299 9.96 -0.92 13.20
C VAL A 299 10.50 -0.53 14.58
N GLY A 300 11.54 0.32 14.64
CA GLY A 300 12.09 0.91 15.87
C GLY A 300 11.06 1.47 16.84
N LEU A 301 9.92 1.98 16.31
CA LEU A 301 8.85 2.59 17.10
C LEU A 301 8.10 1.60 18.01
N PHE A 302 8.24 0.29 17.78
CA PHE A 302 7.52 -0.76 18.51
C PHE A 302 8.46 -1.70 19.27
N LEU A 303 9.71 -1.29 19.46
CA LEU A 303 10.77 -2.09 20.07
C LEU A 303 11.16 -1.53 21.45
N PRO A 304 11.63 -2.38 22.38
CA PRO A 304 11.75 -3.84 22.27
C PRO A 304 10.38 -4.55 22.36
N CYS A 305 10.36 -5.87 22.13
CA CYS A 305 9.16 -6.68 22.30
C CYS A 305 8.69 -6.64 23.75
N ARG A 306 7.37 -6.75 23.98
CA ARG A 306 6.78 -6.66 25.32
C ARG A 306 5.57 -7.58 25.48
N VAL A 307 5.48 -8.20 26.64
CA VAL A 307 4.29 -8.87 27.17
C VAL A 307 3.92 -8.19 28.48
N THR A 308 2.63 -7.91 28.68
CA THR A 308 2.10 -7.32 29.91
C THR A 308 1.23 -8.36 30.61
N VAL A 309 1.48 -8.60 31.89
CA VAL A 309 0.69 -9.48 32.76
C VAL A 309 -0.08 -8.59 33.73
N VAL A 310 -1.40 -8.75 33.78
CA VAL A 310 -2.29 -7.96 34.62
C VAL A 310 -3.13 -8.88 35.49
N GLU A 311 -3.14 -8.63 36.79
CA GLU A 311 -4.09 -9.21 37.73
C GLU A 311 -5.24 -8.23 37.98
N HIS A 312 -6.46 -8.68 37.71
CA HIS A 312 -7.68 -7.90 37.87
C HIS A 312 -8.18 -7.97 39.32
N ALA A 313 -9.13 -7.10 39.66
CA ALA A 313 -9.70 -7.06 41.02
C ALA A 313 -10.47 -8.34 41.42
N ASP A 314 -10.91 -9.15 40.45
CA ASP A 314 -11.57 -10.44 40.66
C ASP A 314 -10.57 -11.61 40.84
N GLY A 315 -9.27 -11.32 40.89
CA GLY A 315 -8.19 -12.30 40.99
C GLY A 315 -7.85 -13.00 39.68
N SER A 316 -8.52 -12.66 38.56
CA SER A 316 -8.16 -13.21 37.26
C SER A 316 -6.89 -12.58 36.71
N VAL A 317 -6.03 -13.39 36.10
CA VAL A 317 -4.77 -12.95 35.52
C VAL A 317 -4.83 -13.06 34.00
N GLU A 318 -4.41 -12.01 33.30
CA GLU A 318 -4.32 -11.97 31.84
C GLU A 318 -2.92 -11.65 31.37
N VAL A 319 -2.52 -12.28 30.27
CA VAL A 319 -1.27 -12.05 29.55
C VAL A 319 -1.61 -11.43 28.21
N MET A 320 -1.00 -10.27 27.92
CA MET A 320 -1.33 -9.43 26.79
C MET A 320 -0.09 -9.03 25.99
N SER A 321 -0.22 -8.98 24.66
CA SER A 321 0.78 -8.40 23.78
C SER A 321 0.13 -7.65 22.61
N ILE A 322 0.90 -6.79 21.96
CA ILE A 322 0.46 -6.18 20.69
C ILE A 322 0.40 -7.28 19.62
N ASN A 323 -0.57 -7.21 18.72
CA ASN A 323 -0.60 -8.09 17.56
C ASN A 323 0.30 -7.52 16.45
N PRO A 324 1.50 -8.10 16.16
CA PRO A 324 2.43 -7.52 15.20
C PRO A 324 1.86 -7.44 13.78
N ARG A 325 0.91 -8.31 13.44
CA ARG A 325 0.21 -8.29 12.14
C ARG A 325 -0.65 -7.03 11.98
N ARG A 326 -1.20 -6.47 13.06
CA ARG A 326 -1.94 -5.20 12.99
C ARG A 326 -0.99 -4.01 12.82
N LEU A 327 0.24 -4.12 13.33
CA LEU A 327 1.27 -3.11 13.09
C LEU A 327 1.78 -3.12 11.66
N SER A 328 1.80 -4.28 11.00
CA SER A 328 2.31 -4.41 9.62
C SER A 328 1.60 -3.45 8.64
N ALA A 329 0.29 -3.25 8.83
CA ALA A 329 -0.53 -2.32 8.04
C ALA A 329 -0.04 -0.86 8.11
N VAL A 330 0.56 -0.43 9.23
CA VAL A 330 1.09 0.93 9.40
C VAL A 330 2.28 1.19 8.46
N PHE A 331 3.03 0.15 8.14
CA PHE A 331 4.24 0.28 7.33
C PHE A 331 3.96 0.17 5.82
N ASN A 332 2.88 -0.50 5.43
CA ASN A 332 2.54 -0.78 4.03
C ASN A 332 3.73 -1.41 3.27
N ASN A 333 4.32 -2.46 3.85
CA ASN A 333 5.54 -3.12 3.36
C ASN A 333 5.38 -4.64 3.38
N GLU A 334 5.29 -5.22 2.19
CA GLU A 334 5.04 -6.66 1.99
C GLU A 334 6.07 -7.57 2.68
N ARG A 335 7.36 -7.21 2.63
CA ARG A 335 8.40 -8.01 3.28
C ARG A 335 8.32 -7.95 4.81
N LEU A 336 7.82 -6.82 5.34
CA LEU A 336 7.64 -6.67 6.77
C LEU A 336 6.39 -7.43 7.25
N ASP A 337 5.35 -7.53 6.43
CA ASP A 337 4.16 -8.34 6.76
C ASP A 337 4.54 -9.77 7.11
N GLU A 338 5.46 -10.39 6.36
CA GLU A 338 5.95 -11.75 6.65
C GLU A 338 6.69 -11.82 8.00
N ALA A 339 7.51 -10.81 8.32
CA ALA A 339 8.23 -10.76 9.60
C ALA A 339 7.25 -10.53 10.77
N CYS A 340 6.25 -9.67 10.58
CA CYS A 340 5.17 -9.45 11.52
C CYS A 340 4.33 -10.71 11.76
N GLU A 341 4.05 -11.49 10.71
CA GLU A 341 3.30 -12.75 10.85
C GLU A 341 4.10 -13.80 11.64
N ARG A 342 5.39 -13.96 11.35
CA ARG A 342 6.26 -14.83 12.16
C ARG A 342 6.31 -14.40 13.62
N MET A 343 6.44 -13.10 13.87
CA MET A 343 6.47 -12.56 15.23
C MET A 343 5.11 -12.72 15.93
N ARG A 344 3.99 -12.59 15.22
CA ARG A 344 2.65 -12.87 15.77
C ARG A 344 2.58 -14.30 16.27
N GLN A 345 3.03 -15.27 15.48
CA GLN A 345 3.08 -16.67 15.90
C GLN A 345 3.97 -16.85 17.14
N THR A 346 5.15 -16.22 17.17
CA THR A 346 6.02 -16.26 18.36
C THR A 346 5.34 -15.71 19.61
N TYR A 347 4.60 -14.59 19.52
CA TYR A 347 3.84 -14.07 20.65
C TYR A 347 2.72 -15.03 21.07
N GLU A 348 1.99 -15.63 20.13
CA GLU A 348 0.95 -16.60 20.45
C GLU A 348 1.53 -17.80 21.18
N ASP A 349 2.64 -18.36 20.69
CA ASP A 349 3.30 -19.47 21.35
C ASP A 349 3.77 -19.10 22.76
N ILE A 350 4.34 -17.88 22.96
CA ILE A 350 4.78 -17.41 24.29
C ILE A 350 3.57 -17.29 25.23
N LEU A 351 2.48 -16.69 24.76
CA LEU A 351 1.27 -16.52 25.56
C LEU A 351 0.63 -17.87 25.89
N GLU A 352 0.61 -18.81 24.95
CA GLU A 352 0.11 -20.16 25.14
C GLU A 352 0.99 -20.93 26.13
N GLU A 353 2.29 -21.04 25.90
CA GLU A 353 3.23 -21.73 26.80
C GLU A 353 3.23 -21.14 28.22
N ALA A 354 3.01 -19.82 28.37
CA ALA A 354 2.93 -19.19 29.67
C ALA A 354 1.61 -19.44 30.42
N THR A 355 0.56 -19.90 29.72
CA THR A 355 -0.80 -20.08 30.26
C THR A 355 -1.32 -21.51 30.16
N LEU A 356 -0.55 -22.43 29.59
CA LEU A 356 -0.73 -23.88 29.68
C LEU A 356 -0.32 -24.38 31.06
#